data_AF-A0A3C0PFN7-F1
#
_entry.id   AF-A0A3C0PFN7-F1
#
_cell.length_a   1.000
_cell.length_b   1.000
_cell.length_c   1.000
_cell.angle_alpha   90.00
_cell.angle_beta   90.00
_cell.angle_gamma   90.00
#
_symmetry.space_group_name_H-M   'P 1'
#
loop_
_entity.id
_entity.type
_entity.pdbx_description
1 polymer ?
#
loop_
_entity_poly.entity_id
_entity_poly.type
_entity_poly.pdbx_seq_one_letter_code
_entity_poly.pdbx_strand_id
1 'polypeptide(L)'
;LYLNPGDWLLFFTDGIYGIFNGCNELVNRKFLETELLNAIGKRSPSEFLCSIQKLHKQKYSEVNQDNDDVTALAVEFLSLSRKNQLREKLGFNQDDPVYLQFVCYFEEMDRAAAVILSAMDALGYPDDNIRKMKIVLTELFANAIYHGNNGDHNKKVTLGHIIDKEKIVVSIMDEGNGFVPDKIPDPTLPENLVKDCGRGLFIVRSYVEKMEFNETGNRVTITKYHDNRPR
;
A
#
# COMPACT_ATOMS: atom_id res chain seq x y z
N LEU A 1 22.83 -14.70 -11.62
CA LEU A 1 21.80 -13.91 -12.32
C LEU A 1 21.91 -12.48 -11.80
N TYR A 2 22.25 -11.50 -12.63
CA TYR A 2 22.26 -10.09 -12.21
C TYR A 2 20.95 -9.46 -12.68
N LEU A 3 20.21 -8.86 -11.75
CA LEU A 3 18.91 -8.22 -12.01
C LEU A 3 19.12 -6.71 -12.03
N ASN A 4 18.69 -6.08 -13.12
CA ASN A 4 18.71 -4.65 -13.31
C ASN A 4 17.45 -3.99 -12.77
N PRO A 5 17.49 -2.69 -12.49
CA PRO A 5 16.28 -1.97 -12.17
C PRO A 5 15.25 -2.00 -13.30
N GLY A 6 14.00 -2.32 -12.96
CA GLY A 6 12.90 -2.59 -13.88
C GLY A 6 12.69 -4.08 -14.16
N ASP A 7 13.66 -4.94 -13.81
CA ASP A 7 13.52 -6.38 -14.00
C ASP A 7 12.50 -6.98 -13.02
N TRP A 8 11.80 -8.00 -13.51
CA TRP A 8 10.84 -8.77 -12.72
C TRP A 8 11.40 -10.15 -12.42
N LEU A 9 11.22 -10.59 -11.19
CA LEU A 9 11.47 -11.96 -10.75
C LEU A 9 10.12 -12.58 -10.37
N LEU A 10 9.67 -13.55 -11.16
CA LEU A 10 8.44 -14.30 -10.89
C LEU A 10 8.80 -15.68 -10.35
N PHE A 11 8.30 -15.99 -9.15
CA PHE A 11 8.28 -17.33 -8.58
C PHE A 11 6.86 -17.88 -8.68
N PHE A 12 6.69 -19.14 -9.04
CA PHE A 12 5.36 -19.74 -9.15
C PHE A 12 5.41 -21.26 -8.95
N THR A 13 4.28 -21.85 -8.58
CA THR A 13 4.05 -23.30 -8.59
C THR A 13 3.56 -23.76 -9.97
N ASP A 14 3.79 -25.03 -10.30
CA ASP A 14 3.36 -25.69 -11.54
C ASP A 14 1.85 -25.61 -11.79
N GLY A 15 1.03 -25.52 -10.73
CA GLY A 15 -0.40 -25.25 -10.82
C GLY A 15 -0.76 -24.04 -11.71
N ILE A 16 0.14 -23.06 -11.87
CA ILE A 16 -0.08 -21.92 -12.77
C ILE A 16 -0.29 -22.34 -14.23
N TYR A 17 0.31 -23.45 -14.68
CA TYR A 17 0.13 -23.96 -16.04
C TYR A 17 -1.29 -24.48 -16.25
N GLY A 18 -1.93 -24.95 -15.17
CA GLY A 18 -3.33 -25.37 -15.16
C GLY A 18 -4.31 -24.25 -15.47
N ILE A 19 -3.89 -22.97 -15.46
CA ILE A 19 -4.74 -21.82 -15.83
C ILE A 19 -5.00 -21.75 -17.33
N PHE A 20 -4.07 -22.25 -18.15
CA PHE A 20 -4.13 -22.11 -19.61
C PHE A 20 -4.78 -23.33 -20.27
N ASN A 21 -5.42 -23.13 -21.43
CA ASN A 21 -6.17 -24.16 -22.15
C ASN A 21 -5.33 -24.85 -23.26
N GLY A 22 -4.04 -25.01 -23.02
CA GLY A 22 -3.15 -25.76 -23.91
C GLY A 22 -3.37 -27.26 -23.82
N CYS A 23 -3.08 -27.95 -24.92
CA CYS A 23 -3.21 -29.40 -25.01
C CYS A 23 -2.15 -30.18 -24.20
N ASN A 24 -1.10 -29.51 -23.71
CA ASN A 24 -0.08 -30.05 -22.82
C ASN A 24 0.64 -28.93 -22.05
N GLU A 25 1.45 -29.31 -21.07
CA GLU A 25 2.21 -28.41 -20.21
C GLU A 25 3.18 -27.51 -21.00
N LEU A 26 3.82 -28.03 -22.04
CA LEU A 26 4.71 -27.26 -22.93
C LEU A 26 3.99 -26.10 -23.62
N VAL A 27 2.75 -26.31 -24.05
CA VAL A 27 1.90 -25.26 -24.64
C VAL A 27 1.45 -24.27 -23.57
N ASN A 28 1.08 -24.74 -22.38
CA ASN A 28 0.70 -23.87 -21.26
C ASN A 28 1.85 -22.97 -20.81
N ARG A 29 3.08 -23.51 -20.79
CA ARG A 29 4.29 -22.73 -20.52
C ARG A 29 4.48 -21.61 -21.54
N LYS A 30 4.28 -21.89 -22.83
CA LYS A 30 4.38 -20.84 -23.88
C LYS A 30 3.32 -19.76 -23.72
N PHE A 31 2.10 -20.11 -23.29
CA PHE A 31 1.08 -19.11 -22.99
C PHE A 31 1.49 -18.21 -21.82
N LEU A 32 2.00 -18.78 -20.73
CA LEU A 32 2.52 -18.01 -19.62
C LEU A 32 3.68 -17.09 -20.04
N GLU A 33 4.64 -17.60 -20.82
CA GLU A 33 5.76 -16.82 -21.35
C GLU A 33 5.26 -15.66 -22.24
N THR A 34 4.23 -15.89 -23.05
CA THR A 34 3.62 -14.85 -23.91
C THR A 34 2.93 -13.78 -23.08
N GLU A 35 2.15 -14.16 -22.06
CA GLU A 35 1.52 -13.20 -21.15
C GLU A 35 2.55 -12.37 -20.38
N LEU A 36 3.64 -13.01 -19.92
CA LEU A 36 4.76 -12.33 -19.28
C LEU A 36 5.42 -11.31 -20.20
N LEU A 37 5.80 -11.71 -21.42
CA LEU A 37 6.42 -10.82 -22.41
C LEU A 37 5.51 -9.65 -22.78
N ASN A 38 4.20 -9.87 -22.82
CA ASN A 38 3.21 -8.82 -23.08
C ASN A 38 3.06 -7.86 -21.90
N ALA A 39 3.28 -8.32 -20.67
CA ALA A 39 3.16 -7.51 -19.46
C ALA A 39 4.42 -6.70 -19.15
N ILE A 40 5.62 -7.26 -19.40
CA ILE A 40 6.90 -6.62 -19.10
C ILE A 40 6.98 -5.26 -19.81
N GLY A 41 7.29 -4.21 -19.04
CA GLY A 41 7.43 -2.84 -19.52
C GLY A 41 6.11 -2.11 -19.83
N LYS A 42 4.96 -2.80 -19.79
CA LYS A 42 3.63 -2.21 -20.04
C LYS A 42 2.72 -2.21 -18.82
N ARG A 43 2.91 -3.17 -17.93
CA ARG A 43 2.13 -3.36 -16.70
C ARG A 43 3.06 -3.30 -15.49
N SER A 44 2.49 -3.23 -14.29
CA SER A 44 3.16 -3.49 -13.02
C SER A 44 3.02 -4.98 -12.63
N PRO A 45 3.88 -5.51 -11.72
CA PRO A 45 3.77 -6.90 -11.29
C PRO A 45 2.39 -7.25 -10.70
N SER A 46 1.78 -6.31 -9.95
CA SER A 46 0.44 -6.49 -9.39
C SER A 46 -0.63 -6.60 -10.47
N GLU A 47 -0.57 -5.76 -11.51
CA GLU A 47 -1.48 -5.84 -12.66
C GLU A 47 -1.32 -7.17 -13.42
N PHE A 48 -0.09 -7.67 -13.55
CA PHE A 48 0.16 -8.98 -14.14
C PHE A 48 -0.44 -10.11 -13.28
N LEU A 49 -0.14 -10.16 -11.99
CA LEU A 49 -0.70 -11.17 -11.08
C LEU A 49 -2.24 -11.11 -11.05
N CYS A 50 -2.82 -9.91 -11.10
CA CYS A 50 -4.26 -9.72 -11.25
C CYS A 50 -4.81 -10.38 -12.53
N SER A 51 -4.15 -10.20 -13.68
CA SER A 51 -4.58 -10.86 -14.92
C SER A 51 -4.54 -12.37 -14.83
N ILE A 52 -3.51 -12.94 -14.19
CA ILE A 52 -3.40 -14.39 -13.94
C ILE A 52 -4.53 -14.87 -13.02
N GLN A 53 -4.81 -14.13 -11.93
CA GLN A 53 -5.89 -14.47 -11.01
C GLN A 53 -7.27 -14.41 -11.68
N LYS A 54 -7.50 -13.46 -12.59
CA LYS A 54 -8.73 -13.38 -13.39
C LYS A 54 -8.90 -14.58 -14.31
N LEU A 55 -7.84 -14.96 -15.02
CA LEU A 55 -7.84 -16.16 -15.88
C LEU A 55 -8.13 -17.43 -15.06
N HIS A 56 -7.51 -17.57 -13.88
CA HIS A 56 -7.75 -18.70 -12.98
C HIS A 56 -9.22 -18.78 -12.55
N LYS A 57 -9.83 -17.66 -12.13
CA LYS A 57 -11.25 -17.61 -11.74
C LYS A 57 -12.19 -17.97 -12.89
N GLN A 58 -11.91 -17.48 -14.10
CA GLN A 58 -12.71 -17.81 -15.30
C GLN A 58 -12.66 -19.32 -15.56
N LYS A 59 -11.47 -19.91 -15.53
CA LYS A 59 -11.32 -21.35 -15.78
C LYS A 59 -11.96 -22.22 -14.69
N TYR A 60 -11.82 -21.83 -13.42
CA TYR A 60 -12.45 -22.54 -12.30
C TYR A 60 -13.99 -22.58 -12.44
N SER A 61 -14.59 -21.52 -12.98
CA SER A 61 -16.04 -21.49 -13.23
C SER A 61 -16.52 -22.35 -14.41
N GLU A 62 -15.63 -22.62 -15.38
CA GLU A 62 -15.94 -23.43 -16.57
C GLU A 62 -15.74 -24.92 -16.34
N VAL A 63 -14.75 -25.27 -15.51
CA VAL A 63 -14.29 -26.63 -15.29
C VAL A 63 -14.33 -26.88 -13.78
N ASN A 64 -15.42 -27.48 -13.27
CA ASN A 64 -15.54 -27.97 -11.89
C ASN A 64 -14.52 -29.09 -11.62
N GLN A 65 -13.23 -28.78 -11.58
CA GLN A 65 -12.15 -29.71 -11.29
C GLN A 65 -11.31 -29.20 -10.13
N ASP A 66 -10.89 -30.15 -9.28
CA ASP A 66 -9.80 -30.00 -8.33
C ASP A 66 -8.52 -29.68 -9.11
N ASN A 67 -8.22 -28.39 -9.27
CA ASN A 67 -6.97 -27.91 -9.79
C ASN A 67 -5.98 -27.74 -8.62
N ASP A 68 -4.72 -28.10 -8.85
CA ASP A 68 -3.62 -27.85 -7.91
C ASP A 68 -3.57 -26.37 -7.49
N ASP A 69 -3.12 -26.13 -6.25
CA ASP A 69 -2.98 -24.78 -5.70
C ASP A 69 -2.04 -23.92 -6.57
N VAL A 70 -2.57 -22.79 -7.04
CA VAL A 70 -1.80 -21.79 -7.78
C VAL A 70 -1.18 -20.80 -6.80
N THR A 71 0.14 -20.80 -6.70
CA THR A 71 0.91 -19.77 -6.00
C THR A 71 1.80 -19.03 -6.99
N ALA A 72 1.78 -17.69 -6.96
CA ALA A 72 2.67 -16.84 -7.74
C ALA A 72 3.11 -15.61 -6.93
N LEU A 73 4.41 -15.31 -6.97
CA LEU A 73 5.04 -14.16 -6.34
C LEU A 73 5.84 -13.40 -7.40
N ALA A 74 5.50 -12.14 -7.63
CA ALA A 74 6.21 -11.28 -8.57
C ALA A 74 6.94 -10.16 -7.80
N VAL A 75 8.25 -10.03 -8.04
CA VAL A 75 9.11 -9.02 -7.42
C VAL A 75 9.67 -8.11 -8.51
N GLU A 76 9.48 -6.79 -8.39
CA GLU A 76 10.11 -5.79 -9.25
C GLU A 76 11.31 -5.15 -8.56
N PHE A 77 12.45 -5.11 -9.26
CA PHE A 77 13.63 -4.41 -8.79
C PHE A 77 13.52 -2.92 -9.11
N LEU A 78 13.21 -2.08 -8.11
CA LEU A 78 13.04 -0.64 -8.34
C LEU A 78 14.38 0.08 -8.56
N SER A 79 14.43 0.95 -9.58
CA SER A 79 15.58 1.85 -9.80
C SER A 79 15.67 2.92 -8.74
N LEU A 80 16.88 3.46 -8.53
CA LEU A 80 17.07 4.66 -7.72
C LEU A 80 16.18 5.80 -8.20
N SER A 81 16.07 5.99 -9.52
CA SER A 81 15.16 6.97 -10.13
C SER A 81 13.70 6.72 -9.72
N ARG A 82 13.20 5.48 -9.78
CA ARG A 82 11.82 5.16 -9.42
C ARG A 82 11.57 5.28 -7.91
N LYS A 83 12.54 4.91 -7.07
CA LYS A 83 12.48 5.17 -5.62
C LYS A 83 12.40 6.67 -5.34
N ASN A 84 13.21 7.49 -6.02
CA ASN A 84 13.18 8.95 -5.87
C ASN A 84 11.85 9.55 -6.33
N GLN A 85 11.30 9.09 -7.45
CA GLN A 85 9.96 9.51 -7.91
C GLN A 85 8.87 9.18 -6.89
N LEU A 86 8.93 7.99 -6.26
CA LEU A 86 7.96 7.63 -5.22
C LEU A 86 8.12 8.52 -3.97
N ARG A 87 9.35 8.80 -3.54
CA ARG A 87 9.63 9.73 -2.44
C ARG A 87 9.07 11.13 -2.71
N GLU A 88 9.32 11.65 -3.91
CA GLU A 88 8.81 12.95 -4.34
C GLU A 88 7.27 12.98 -4.38
N LYS A 89 6.63 11.95 -4.94
CA LYS A 89 5.16 11.81 -4.90
C LYS A 89 4.62 11.79 -3.48
N LEU A 90 5.33 11.15 -2.55
CA LEU A 90 5.01 11.14 -1.12
C LEU A 90 5.33 12.46 -0.40
N GLY A 91 5.94 13.44 -1.08
CA GLY A 91 6.25 14.76 -0.52
C GLY A 91 7.55 14.82 0.27
N PHE A 92 8.44 13.84 0.09
CA PHE A 92 9.78 13.84 0.71
C PHE A 92 10.84 14.41 -0.25
N ASN A 93 11.92 14.92 0.32
CA ASN A 93 13.09 15.37 -0.42
C ASN A 93 13.91 14.17 -0.94
N GLN A 94 14.76 14.39 -1.94
CA GLN A 94 15.56 13.32 -2.53
C GLN A 94 16.56 12.69 -1.54
N ASP A 95 17.10 13.50 -0.63
CA ASP A 95 18.11 13.09 0.35
C ASP A 95 17.50 12.51 1.64
N ASP A 96 16.18 12.55 1.78
CA ASP A 96 15.51 12.03 2.96
C ASP A 96 15.69 10.49 3.04
N PRO A 97 16.01 9.92 4.21
CA PRO A 97 16.19 8.48 4.40
C PRO A 97 14.84 7.76 4.50
N VAL A 98 13.98 7.92 3.49
CA VAL A 98 12.61 7.40 3.48
C VAL A 98 12.60 5.88 3.33
N TYR A 99 11.95 5.22 4.29
CA TYR A 99 11.59 3.81 4.19
C TYR A 99 10.22 3.67 3.50
N LEU A 100 10.15 2.87 2.44
CA LEU A 100 8.96 2.67 1.63
C LEU A 100 8.31 1.32 1.93
N GLN A 101 6.99 1.33 2.06
CA GLN A 101 6.14 0.14 2.19
C GLN A 101 4.98 0.22 1.20
N PHE A 102 4.43 -0.94 0.84
CA PHE A 102 3.25 -1.06 0.00
C PHE A 102 2.26 -1.99 0.69
N VAL A 103 0.99 -1.61 0.68
CA VAL A 103 -0.10 -2.35 1.31
C VAL A 103 -1.24 -2.45 0.30
N CYS A 104 -1.75 -3.65 0.07
CA CYS A 104 -2.90 -3.88 -0.81
C CYS A 104 -4.10 -4.44 -0.04
N TYR A 105 -3.83 -5.18 1.04
CA TYR A 105 -4.83 -5.90 1.82
C TYR A 105 -4.93 -5.35 3.26
N PHE A 106 -6.09 -5.53 3.88
CA PHE A 106 -6.34 -5.05 5.24
C PHE A 106 -5.46 -5.78 6.27
N GLU A 107 -5.26 -7.08 6.07
CA GLU A 107 -4.46 -7.95 6.93
C GLU A 107 -2.98 -7.54 6.98
N GLU A 108 -2.51 -6.79 5.98
CA GLU A 108 -1.14 -6.28 5.91
C GLU A 108 -0.95 -4.99 6.73
N MET A 109 -2.03 -4.29 7.08
CA MET A 109 -1.98 -3.00 7.79
C MET A 109 -1.29 -3.12 9.14
N ASP A 110 -1.63 -4.14 9.93
CA ASP A 110 -1.05 -4.35 11.25
C ASP A 110 0.46 -4.56 11.17
N ARG A 111 0.92 -5.31 10.16
CA ARG A 111 2.35 -5.54 9.94
C ARG A 111 3.06 -4.26 9.51
N ALA A 112 2.47 -3.51 8.57
CA ALA A 112 3.04 -2.25 8.10
C ALA A 112 3.14 -1.19 9.22
N ALA A 113 2.10 -1.12 10.07
CA ALA A 113 2.09 -0.28 11.25
C ALA A 113 3.10 -0.74 12.30
N ALA A 114 3.23 -2.05 12.55
CA ALA A 114 4.16 -2.60 13.53
C ALA A 114 5.62 -2.20 13.26
N VAL A 115 6.03 -2.08 11.98
CA VAL A 115 7.37 -1.59 11.61
C VAL A 115 7.61 -0.18 12.16
N ILE A 116 6.63 0.71 11.98
CA ILE A 116 6.70 2.09 12.48
C ILE A 116 6.70 2.12 14.01
N LEU A 117 5.75 1.41 14.63
CA LEU A 117 5.58 1.41 16.09
C LEU A 117 6.81 0.84 16.81
N SER A 118 7.41 -0.21 16.26
CA SER A 118 8.64 -0.81 16.81
C SER A 118 9.84 0.13 16.68
N ALA A 119 9.93 0.89 15.58
CA ALA A 119 10.97 1.90 15.42
C ALA A 119 10.80 3.08 16.39
N MET A 120 9.57 3.50 16.64
CA MET A 120 9.26 4.50 17.67
C MET A 120 9.67 4.01 19.06
N ASP A 121 9.32 2.77 19.41
CA ASP A 121 9.70 2.16 20.69
C ASP A 121 11.22 2.08 20.86
N ALA A 122 11.93 1.59 19.83
CA ALA A 122 13.39 1.51 19.83
C ALA A 122 14.10 2.88 19.95
N LEU A 123 13.44 3.95 19.51
CA LEU A 123 13.93 5.33 19.64
C LEU A 123 13.45 6.02 20.92
N GLY A 124 12.69 5.32 21.78
CA GLY A 124 12.25 5.79 23.09
C GLY A 124 11.10 6.79 23.05
N TYR A 125 10.24 6.73 22.03
CA TYR A 125 9.01 7.52 22.03
C TYR A 125 8.12 7.10 23.23
N PRO A 126 7.40 8.04 23.88
CA PRO A 126 6.49 7.69 24.96
C PRO A 126 5.40 6.70 24.52
N ASP A 127 5.05 5.73 25.37
CA ASP A 127 4.01 4.73 25.08
C ASP A 127 2.68 5.37 24.60
N ASP A 128 2.29 6.50 25.18
CA ASP A 128 1.08 7.21 24.80
C ASP A 128 1.13 7.69 23.34
N ASN A 129 2.29 8.18 22.89
CA ASN A 129 2.52 8.55 21.49
C ASN A 129 2.48 7.32 20.57
N ILE A 130 3.02 6.18 21.01
CA ILE A 130 2.97 4.91 20.25
C ILE A 130 1.53 4.42 20.12
N ARG A 131 0.74 4.42 21.21
CA ARG A 131 -0.68 4.02 21.20
C ARG A 131 -1.51 4.94 20.29
N LYS A 132 -1.32 6.26 20.39
CA LYS A 132 -1.98 7.23 19.51
C LYS A 132 -1.58 7.03 18.05
N MET A 133 -0.31 6.80 17.78
CA MET A 133 0.17 6.53 16.42
C MET A 133 -0.46 5.26 15.82
N LYS A 134 -0.68 4.21 16.62
CA LYS A 134 -1.40 3.01 16.14
C LYS A 134 -2.79 3.35 15.64
N ILE A 135 -3.54 4.16 16.39
CA ILE A 135 -4.88 4.61 15.98
C ILE A 135 -4.79 5.43 14.69
N VAL A 136 -3.86 6.39 14.65
CA VAL A 136 -3.64 7.25 13.48
C VAL A 136 -3.36 6.42 12.21
N LEU A 137 -2.41 5.48 12.28
CA LEU A 137 -2.05 4.64 11.13
C LEU A 137 -3.24 3.79 10.68
N THR A 138 -4.00 3.22 11.63
CA THR A 138 -5.19 2.40 11.32
C THR A 138 -6.23 3.20 10.54
N GLU A 139 -6.55 4.41 11.01
CA GLU A 139 -7.51 5.30 10.34
C GLU A 139 -7.02 5.72 8.94
N LEU A 140 -5.74 6.07 8.81
CA LEU A 140 -5.19 6.51 7.52
C LEU A 140 -5.12 5.39 6.49
N PHE A 141 -4.72 4.18 6.90
CA PHE A 141 -4.75 3.02 6.03
C PHE A 141 -6.17 2.63 5.64
N ALA A 142 -7.11 2.60 6.58
CA ALA A 142 -8.51 2.31 6.29
C ALA A 142 -9.09 3.31 5.27
N ASN A 143 -8.78 4.60 5.43
CA ASN A 143 -9.16 5.64 4.46
C ASN A 143 -8.56 5.39 3.08
N ALA A 144 -7.26 5.11 3.01
CA ALA A 144 -6.56 4.87 1.75
C ALA A 144 -7.08 3.61 1.02
N ILE A 145 -7.32 2.51 1.73
CA ILE A 145 -7.78 1.24 1.14
C ILE A 145 -9.26 1.31 0.77
N TYR A 146 -10.15 1.67 1.71
CA TYR A 146 -11.59 1.62 1.47
C TYR A 146 -12.13 2.84 0.74
N HIS A 147 -11.69 4.04 1.09
CA HIS A 147 -12.24 5.26 0.49
C HIS A 147 -11.44 5.73 -0.73
N GLY A 148 -10.11 5.62 -0.68
CA GLY A 148 -9.25 5.96 -1.82
C GLY A 148 -9.32 4.91 -2.93
N ASN A 149 -8.93 3.68 -2.59
CA ASN A 149 -8.87 2.58 -3.55
C ASN A 149 -10.21 1.84 -3.74
N ASN A 150 -11.28 2.21 -3.04
CA ASN A 150 -12.59 1.53 -3.09
C ASN A 150 -12.53 0.02 -2.78
N GLY A 151 -11.55 -0.41 -1.96
CA GLY A 151 -11.30 -1.83 -1.69
C GLY A 151 -10.81 -2.62 -2.91
N ASP A 152 -10.35 -1.95 -3.98
CA ASP A 152 -9.76 -2.61 -5.13
C ASP A 152 -8.34 -3.10 -4.78
N HIS A 153 -8.22 -4.40 -4.51
CA HIS A 153 -6.96 -5.07 -4.18
C HIS A 153 -5.91 -5.03 -5.31
N ASN A 154 -6.28 -4.58 -6.52
CA ASN A 154 -5.31 -4.36 -7.60
C ASN A 154 -4.61 -3.01 -7.50
N LYS A 155 -5.18 -2.10 -6.69
CA LYS A 155 -4.57 -0.84 -6.33
C LYS A 155 -3.80 -0.99 -5.03
N LYS A 156 -2.71 -0.25 -4.92
CA LYS A 156 -1.86 -0.26 -3.73
C LYS A 156 -1.97 1.05 -2.98
N VAL A 157 -1.78 0.96 -1.68
CA VAL A 157 -1.46 2.09 -0.82
C VAL A 157 0.05 2.14 -0.67
N THR A 158 0.63 3.27 -1.03
CA THR A 158 2.07 3.52 -0.89
C THR A 158 2.31 4.31 0.40
N LEU A 159 3.15 3.77 1.27
CA LEU A 159 3.56 4.39 2.52
C LEU A 159 5.04 4.76 2.45
N GLY A 160 5.39 5.97 2.86
CA GLY A 160 6.76 6.35 3.17
C GLY A 160 6.87 6.94 4.56
N HIS A 161 7.93 6.63 5.28
CA HIS A 161 8.17 7.23 6.59
C HIS A 161 9.64 7.50 6.87
N ILE A 162 9.85 8.47 7.75
CA ILE A 162 11.12 8.84 8.37
C ILE A 162 10.87 8.87 9.88
N ILE A 163 11.73 8.19 10.64
CA ILE A 163 11.61 8.13 12.10
C ILE A 163 13.00 8.37 12.68
N ASP A 164 13.11 9.40 13.50
CA ASP A 164 14.33 9.74 14.23
C ASP A 164 14.00 10.14 15.68
N LYS A 165 15.01 10.66 16.40
CA LYS A 165 14.87 11.07 17.80
C LYS A 165 14.13 12.39 18.00
N GLU A 166 13.84 13.13 16.93
CA GLU A 166 13.13 14.41 16.98
C GLU A 166 11.66 14.24 16.60
N LYS A 167 11.37 13.48 15.54
CA LYS A 167 10.02 13.30 15.02
C LYS A 167 9.88 12.05 14.16
N ILE A 168 8.63 11.70 13.95
CA ILE A 168 8.19 10.78 12.92
C ILE A 168 7.39 11.57 11.88
N VAL A 169 7.74 11.35 10.61
CA VAL A 169 6.97 11.82 9.45
C VAL A 169 6.48 10.62 8.68
N VAL A 170 5.16 10.55 8.45
CA VAL A 170 4.53 9.46 7.70
C VAL A 170 3.72 10.05 6.56
N SER A 171 3.91 9.54 5.36
CA SER A 171 3.13 9.89 4.17
C SER A 171 2.46 8.64 3.61
N ILE A 172 1.14 8.69 3.46
CA ILE A 172 0.31 7.59 2.93
C ILE A 172 -0.39 8.13 1.68
N MET A 173 -0.26 7.41 0.57
CA MET A 173 -0.85 7.76 -0.72
C MET A 173 -1.61 6.57 -1.32
N ASP A 174 -2.85 6.80 -1.70
CA ASP A 174 -3.68 5.85 -2.45
C ASP A 174 -3.71 6.17 -3.96
N GLU A 175 -4.32 5.28 -4.75
CA GLU A 175 -4.48 5.39 -6.21
C GLU A 175 -5.93 5.77 -6.59
N GLY A 176 -6.63 6.41 -5.65
CA GLY A 176 -7.95 7.00 -5.84
C GLY A 176 -7.90 8.40 -6.44
N ASN A 177 -9.10 8.94 -6.70
CA ASN A 177 -9.28 10.31 -7.23
C ASN A 177 -9.09 11.40 -6.17
N GLY A 178 -8.88 11.00 -4.92
CA GLY A 178 -8.76 11.89 -3.76
C GLY A 178 -10.07 12.57 -3.38
N PHE A 179 -9.98 13.48 -2.41
CA PHE A 179 -11.10 14.24 -1.89
C PHE A 179 -10.69 15.68 -1.59
N VAL A 180 -11.67 16.58 -1.41
CA VAL A 180 -11.40 17.96 -0.97
C VAL A 180 -11.48 18.02 0.55
N PRO A 181 -10.36 18.20 1.29
CA PRO A 181 -10.37 18.16 2.75
C PRO A 181 -11.31 19.18 3.39
N ASP A 182 -11.41 20.38 2.80
CA ASP A 182 -12.26 21.47 3.30
C ASP A 182 -13.76 21.22 3.13
N LYS A 183 -14.15 20.21 2.34
CA LYS A 183 -15.55 19.80 2.18
C LYS A 183 -15.97 18.73 3.18
N ILE A 184 -15.05 18.22 4.01
CA ILE A 184 -15.39 17.25 5.03
C ILE A 184 -16.11 17.98 6.17
N PRO A 185 -17.37 17.63 6.45
CA PRO A 185 -18.13 18.27 7.50
C PRO A 185 -17.50 17.99 8.86
N ASP A 186 -17.50 19.00 9.74
CA ASP A 186 -16.96 18.85 11.10
C ASP A 186 -17.79 17.81 11.87
N PRO A 187 -17.20 16.67 12.28
CA PRO A 187 -17.92 15.60 12.95
C PRO A 187 -18.31 15.96 14.40
N THR A 188 -17.83 17.07 14.94
CA THR A 188 -18.19 17.56 16.29
C THR A 188 -19.51 18.32 16.34
N LEU A 189 -20.05 18.71 15.19
CA LEU A 189 -21.33 19.42 15.10
C LEU A 189 -22.52 18.49 15.40
N PRO A 190 -23.57 18.96 16.10
CA PRO A 190 -24.72 18.14 16.51
C PRO A 190 -25.39 17.38 15.36
N GLU A 191 -25.48 18.02 14.19
CA GLU A 191 -26.04 17.45 12.95
C GLU A 191 -25.20 16.35 12.30
N ASN A 192 -23.91 16.23 12.65
CA ASN A 192 -22.99 15.21 12.14
C ASN A 192 -22.70 14.11 13.16
N LEU A 193 -23.21 14.21 14.39
CA LEU A 193 -23.03 13.19 15.44
C LEU A 193 -23.62 11.82 15.06
N VAL A 194 -24.60 11.77 14.14
CA VAL A 194 -25.22 10.51 13.68
C VAL A 194 -24.59 9.99 12.38
N LYS A 195 -23.68 10.76 11.75
CA LYS A 195 -22.97 10.32 10.55
C LYS A 195 -21.72 9.54 10.94
N ASP A 196 -21.57 8.36 10.37
CA ASP A 196 -20.39 7.50 10.57
C ASP A 196 -19.16 7.98 9.78
N CYS A 197 -19.34 8.93 8.85
CA CYS A 197 -18.28 9.45 8.00
C CYS A 197 -17.58 10.69 8.61
N GLY A 198 -16.26 10.77 8.43
CA GLY A 198 -15.46 11.97 8.78
C GLY A 198 -14.80 11.96 10.16
N ARG A 199 -15.14 11.01 11.05
CA ARG A 199 -14.54 10.90 12.39
C ARG A 199 -13.07 10.49 12.37
N GLY A 200 -12.68 9.61 11.44
CA GLY A 200 -11.30 9.12 11.35
C GLY A 200 -10.27 10.24 11.19
N LEU A 201 -10.49 11.16 10.25
CA LEU A 201 -9.58 12.29 10.04
C LEU A 201 -9.60 13.29 11.19
N PHE A 202 -10.72 13.45 11.89
CA PHE A 202 -10.77 14.24 13.12
C PHE A 202 -9.93 13.61 14.24
N ILE A 203 -10.04 12.30 14.44
CA ILE A 203 -9.21 11.54 15.39
C ILE A 203 -7.73 11.72 15.03
N VAL A 204 -7.36 11.56 13.76
CA VAL A 204 -5.99 11.75 13.31
C VAL A 204 -5.48 13.15 13.64
N ARG A 205 -6.24 14.20 13.30
CA ARG A 205 -5.88 15.60 13.61
C ARG A 205 -5.67 15.85 15.10
N SER A 206 -6.39 15.13 15.98
CA SER A 206 -6.25 15.29 17.43
C SER A 206 -4.98 14.66 18.01
N TYR A 207 -4.32 13.77 17.27
CA TYR A 207 -3.19 12.98 17.76
C TYR A 207 -1.83 13.35 17.15
N VAL A 208 -1.80 14.17 16.09
CA VAL A 208 -0.57 14.58 15.40
C VAL A 208 -0.43 16.11 15.40
N GLU A 209 0.80 16.62 15.35
CA GLU A 209 1.01 18.08 15.32
C GLU A 209 0.81 18.69 13.94
N LYS A 210 1.09 17.93 12.87
CA LYS A 210 0.85 18.37 11.49
C LYS A 210 0.15 17.29 10.69
N MET A 211 -0.75 17.72 9.83
CA MET A 211 -1.46 16.89 8.87
C MET A 211 -1.69 17.71 7.60
N GLU A 212 -1.14 17.25 6.49
CA GLU A 212 -1.14 17.96 5.21
C GLU A 212 -1.60 17.01 4.11
N PHE A 213 -2.44 17.49 3.20
CA PHE A 213 -2.87 16.74 2.03
C PHE A 213 -2.19 17.27 0.78
N ASN A 214 -1.99 16.42 -0.24
CA ASN A 214 -1.67 16.92 -1.58
C ASN A 214 -2.89 17.60 -2.23
N GLU A 215 -2.67 18.29 -3.34
CA GLU A 215 -3.73 18.98 -4.08
C GLU A 215 -4.85 18.05 -4.54
N THR A 216 -4.51 16.82 -4.97
CA THR A 216 -5.48 15.80 -5.36
C THR A 216 -6.30 15.30 -4.16
N GLY A 217 -5.75 15.34 -2.95
CA GLY A 217 -6.36 14.80 -1.74
C GLY A 217 -6.34 13.27 -1.64
N ASN A 218 -5.42 12.60 -2.34
CA ASN A 218 -5.18 11.15 -2.24
C ASN A 218 -3.85 10.82 -1.55
N ARG A 219 -3.16 11.82 -1.01
CA ARG A 219 -2.00 11.67 -0.14
C ARG A 219 -2.18 12.49 1.10
N VAL A 220 -1.89 11.90 2.25
CA VAL A 220 -1.81 12.56 3.55
C VAL A 220 -0.40 12.40 4.12
N THR A 221 0.19 13.49 4.58
CA THR A 221 1.44 13.52 5.32
C THR A 221 1.15 13.99 6.74
N ILE A 222 1.55 13.19 7.73
CA ILE A 222 1.46 13.53 9.15
C ILE A 222 2.84 13.69 9.76
N THR A 223 2.95 14.57 10.76
CA THR A 223 4.13 14.70 11.60
C THR A 223 3.73 14.56 13.06
N LYS A 224 4.43 13.67 13.79
CA LYS A 224 4.36 13.58 15.24
C LYS A 224 5.75 13.81 15.82
N TYR A 225 5.91 14.75 16.75
CA TYR A 225 7.18 14.97 17.43
C TYR A 225 7.42 13.93 18.54
N HIS A 226 8.69 13.65 18.81
CA HIS A 226 9.11 12.71 19.85
C HIS A 226 8.61 13.08 21.25
N ASP A 227 8.44 14.38 21.51
CA ASP A 227 8.05 14.94 22.80
C ASP A 227 9.04 14.58 23.91
N ASN A 228 10.27 15.02 23.71
CA ASN A 228 11.30 15.12 24.74
C ASN A 228 11.17 16.43 25.55
N ARG A 229 9.96 16.94 25.77
CA ARG A 229 9.79 18.06 26.72
C ARG A 229 10.03 17.50 28.11
N PRO A 230 11.04 17.99 28.86
CA PRO A 230 11.16 17.63 30.26
C PRO A 230 9.86 18.04 30.96
N ARG A 231 9.27 17.10 31.71
CA ARG A 231 8.18 17.39 32.64
C ARG A 231 8.65 18.36 33.72
#